data_AF-A0A975CCY4-F1
#
_entry.id   AF-A0A975CCY4-F1
#
_cell.length_a   1.000
_cell.length_b   1.000
_cell.length_c   1.000
_cell.angle_alpha   90.00
_cell.angle_beta   90.00
_cell.angle_gamma   90.00
#
_symmetry.space_group_name_H-M   'P 1'
#
loop_
_entity.id
_entity.type
_entity.pdbx_description
1 polymer ?
#
loop_
_entity_poly.entity_id
_entity_poly.type
_entity_poly.pdbx_seq_one_letter_code
_entity_poly.pdbx_strand_id
1 'polypeptide(L)'
;MDNCSNCNNCNQCPCLCRSQLGPFSAVDLCGIPGVIPVIPTACSGLCEYGYIYNLSPEVVAVEADIIFDSTGIVTPGITHIPGTSQIFITSPGVYEVTFSVSGVEPNQFTLYLNGAPLPETVYGSGAGTQQNNGQAIIAIPSGGILTLRNHSSAAAVILQTLAGGTQTNVNASIILKMLSPVVQ
;
A
#
# COMPACT_ATOMS: atom_id res chain seq x y z
N MET A 1 -15.64 -7.33 -39.18
CA MET A 1 -15.67 -8.76 -39.56
C MET A 1 -14.95 -9.52 -38.48
N ASP A 2 -15.74 -10.10 -37.59
CA ASP A 2 -15.30 -10.82 -36.41
C ASP A 2 -14.59 -12.11 -36.83
N ASN A 3 -13.38 -12.34 -36.33
CA ASN A 3 -12.65 -13.58 -36.58
C ASN A 3 -12.76 -14.49 -35.35
N CYS A 4 -13.99 -14.88 -35.01
CA CYS A 4 -14.31 -15.91 -34.01
C CYS A 4 -14.32 -17.30 -34.67
N SER A 5 -13.23 -17.67 -35.33
CA SER A 5 -13.23 -18.84 -36.23
C SER A 5 -12.63 -20.12 -35.63
N ASN A 6 -12.38 -20.19 -34.31
CA ASN A 6 -11.76 -21.41 -33.73
C ASN A 6 -12.23 -21.80 -32.32
N CYS A 7 -13.43 -21.40 -31.90
CA CYS A 7 -14.05 -21.91 -30.66
C CYS A 7 -14.93 -23.13 -30.94
N ASN A 8 -14.37 -24.21 -31.50
CA ASN A 8 -15.14 -25.41 -31.86
C ASN A 8 -15.32 -26.43 -30.72
N ASN A 9 -14.98 -26.11 -29.46
CA ASN A 9 -15.26 -26.99 -28.31
C ASN A 9 -15.56 -26.24 -26.99
N CYS A 10 -16.11 -25.01 -27.06
CA CYS A 10 -16.58 -24.30 -25.87
C CYS A 10 -17.97 -24.77 -25.44
N ASN A 11 -18.05 -25.91 -24.75
CA ASN A 11 -19.27 -26.29 -24.02
C ASN A 11 -19.22 -25.97 -22.51
N GLN A 12 -18.13 -25.41 -21.96
CA GLN A 12 -18.04 -25.00 -20.54
C GLN A 12 -17.00 -23.89 -20.25
N CYS A 13 -17.09 -22.71 -20.87
CA CYS A 13 -16.18 -21.61 -20.48
C CYS A 13 -16.79 -20.22 -20.73
N PRO A 14 -16.94 -19.35 -19.71
CA PRO A 14 -17.05 -17.92 -19.91
C PRO A 14 -15.63 -17.37 -20.08
N CYS A 15 -15.01 -17.60 -21.23
CA CYS A 15 -13.73 -16.96 -21.53
C CYS A 15 -13.98 -15.46 -21.74
N LEU A 16 -13.73 -14.65 -20.70
CA LEU A 16 -13.57 -13.20 -20.82
C LEU A 16 -12.28 -12.92 -21.60
N CYS A 17 -12.35 -13.08 -22.92
CA CYS A 17 -11.36 -12.54 -23.82
C CYS A 17 -11.39 -11.00 -23.73
N ARG A 18 -10.32 -10.41 -23.17
CA ARG A 18 -9.87 -8.99 -23.29
C ARG A 18 -10.03 -8.00 -22.14
N SER A 19 -10.19 -8.37 -20.88
CA SER A 19 -9.91 -7.40 -19.80
C SER A 19 -8.63 -7.77 -19.05
N GLN A 20 -7.54 -7.05 -19.30
CA GLN A 20 -6.45 -6.97 -18.32
C GLN A 20 -7.04 -6.44 -17.00
N LEU A 21 -6.94 -7.24 -15.94
CA LEU A 21 -7.18 -6.80 -14.57
C LEU A 21 -5.84 -6.31 -13.99
N GLY A 22 -5.49 -5.06 -14.29
CA GLY A 22 -4.27 -4.44 -13.74
C GLY A 22 -2.96 -5.17 -14.10
N PRO A 23 -1.94 -5.17 -13.23
CA PRO A 23 -0.62 -5.75 -13.51
C PRO A 23 -0.57 -7.29 -13.48
N PHE A 24 -1.68 -7.97 -13.22
CA PHE A 24 -1.74 -9.42 -13.18
C PHE A 24 -2.05 -10.00 -14.57
N SER A 25 -1.29 -11.03 -14.98
CA SER A 25 -1.55 -11.71 -16.26
C SER A 25 -2.76 -12.65 -16.14
N ALA A 26 -3.64 -12.64 -17.14
CA ALA A 26 -4.85 -13.46 -17.20
C ALA A 26 -4.60 -14.99 -17.34
N VAL A 27 -3.35 -15.45 -17.24
CA VAL A 27 -2.94 -16.82 -17.60
C VAL A 27 -3.24 -17.83 -16.50
N ASP A 28 -3.44 -17.42 -15.25
CA ASP A 28 -3.74 -18.35 -14.16
C ASP A 28 -5.25 -18.69 -14.01
N LEU A 29 -6.14 -18.08 -14.80
CA LEU A 29 -7.60 -18.23 -14.63
C LEU A 29 -8.31 -19.16 -15.63
N CYS A 30 -7.61 -19.76 -16.59
CA CYS A 30 -8.24 -20.64 -17.57
C CYS A 30 -7.61 -22.04 -17.52
N GLY A 31 -8.24 -22.97 -16.80
CA GLY A 31 -7.88 -24.39 -16.95
C GLY A 31 -8.10 -25.32 -15.76
N ILE A 32 -8.56 -24.86 -14.59
CA ILE A 32 -8.78 -25.74 -13.43
C ILE A 32 -10.29 -25.98 -13.25
N PRO A 33 -10.82 -27.19 -13.55
CA PRO A 33 -12.19 -27.55 -13.20
C PRO A 33 -12.37 -27.47 -11.67
N GLY A 34 -13.25 -26.57 -11.20
CA GLY A 34 -13.57 -26.43 -9.77
C GLY A 34 -13.25 -25.07 -9.14
N VAL A 35 -12.70 -24.11 -9.90
CA VAL A 35 -12.45 -22.74 -9.40
C VAL A 35 -13.67 -21.86 -9.67
N ILE A 36 -14.14 -21.14 -8.65
CA ILE A 36 -15.26 -20.21 -8.73
C ILE A 36 -14.83 -19.02 -9.61
N PRO A 37 -15.63 -18.55 -10.58
CA PRO A 37 -15.28 -17.37 -11.36
C PRO A 37 -15.16 -16.15 -10.44
N VAL A 38 -13.99 -15.52 -10.46
CA VAL A 38 -13.70 -14.21 -9.88
C VAL A 38 -14.64 -13.18 -10.51
N ILE A 39 -15.71 -12.80 -9.82
CA ILE A 39 -16.54 -11.65 -10.20
C ILE A 39 -15.98 -10.44 -9.45
N PRO A 40 -15.56 -9.36 -10.12
CA PRO A 40 -15.20 -8.12 -9.41
C PRO A 40 -16.39 -7.70 -8.55
N THR A 41 -16.27 -7.75 -7.22
CA THR A 41 -17.21 -7.07 -6.35
C THR A 41 -16.99 -5.58 -6.58
N ALA A 42 -17.83 -4.99 -7.42
CA ALA A 42 -17.76 -3.56 -7.69
C ALA A 42 -18.10 -2.81 -6.39
N CYS A 43 -17.10 -2.20 -5.76
CA CYS A 43 -17.35 -1.18 -4.75
C CYS A 43 -17.93 0.04 -5.45
N SER A 44 -19.01 0.60 -4.93
CA SER A 44 -19.60 1.84 -5.44
C SER A 44 -18.84 3.06 -4.87
N GLY A 45 -17.52 3.13 -5.09
CA GLY A 45 -16.63 4.15 -4.54
C GLY A 45 -15.34 3.57 -3.94
N LEU A 46 -14.86 4.17 -2.85
CA LEU A 46 -13.72 3.65 -2.07
C LEU A 46 -14.09 2.33 -1.38
N CYS A 47 -13.38 1.25 -1.70
CA CYS A 47 -13.65 -0.08 -1.13
C CYS A 47 -13.24 -0.18 0.34
N GLU A 48 -12.00 0.20 0.61
CA GLU A 48 -11.36 0.15 1.92
C GLU A 48 -10.50 1.41 2.03
N TYR A 49 -10.37 1.93 3.24
CA TYR A 49 -9.45 3.01 3.56
C TYR A 49 -8.92 2.89 4.98
N GLY A 50 -7.76 3.46 5.23
CA GLY A 50 -7.12 3.47 6.53
C GLY A 50 -6.21 4.68 6.71
N TYR A 51 -6.18 5.21 7.92
CA TYR A 51 -5.25 6.25 8.35
C TYR A 51 -4.48 5.77 9.58
N ILE A 52 -3.16 5.69 9.46
CA ILE A 52 -2.25 5.24 10.52
C ILE A 52 -1.18 6.32 10.68
N TYR A 53 -0.82 6.67 11.91
CA TYR A 53 0.02 7.83 12.16
C TYR A 53 0.82 7.72 13.46
N ASN A 54 1.84 8.56 13.56
CA ASN A 54 2.69 8.70 14.73
C ASN A 54 2.67 10.16 15.25
N LEU A 55 2.54 10.30 16.57
CA LEU A 55 2.60 11.57 17.29
C LEU A 55 3.85 11.68 18.19
N SER A 56 4.36 10.53 18.64
CA SER A 56 5.44 10.42 19.62
C SER A 56 6.81 10.69 19.00
N PRO A 57 7.77 11.26 19.75
CA PRO A 57 9.15 11.35 19.27
C PRO A 57 9.72 9.97 18.93
N GLU A 58 10.37 9.86 17.79
CA GLU A 58 11.00 8.62 17.32
C GLU A 58 12.30 8.94 16.60
N VAL A 59 13.30 8.07 16.78
CA VAL A 59 14.54 8.08 16.00
C VAL A 59 14.56 6.82 15.15
N VAL A 60 14.34 6.98 13.85
CA VAL A 60 14.26 5.88 12.89
C VAL A 60 15.65 5.62 12.34
N ALA A 61 16.29 4.56 12.80
CA ALA A 61 17.60 4.15 12.29
C ALA A 61 17.55 3.85 10.78
N VAL A 62 18.70 3.90 10.12
CA VAL A 62 18.80 3.47 8.71
C VAL A 62 18.42 2.00 8.61
N GLU A 63 17.62 1.66 7.61
CA GLU A 63 16.97 0.36 7.39
C GLU A 63 15.96 -0.07 8.47
N ALA A 64 15.53 0.84 9.35
CA ALA A 64 14.44 0.58 10.30
C ALA A 64 13.08 1.10 9.78
N ASP A 65 12.02 0.39 10.16
CA ASP A 65 10.64 0.80 9.88
C ASP A 65 10.18 1.84 10.91
N ILE A 66 9.36 2.79 10.48
CA ILE A 66 8.64 3.72 11.36
C ILE A 66 7.67 2.93 12.24
N ILE A 67 7.67 3.21 13.54
CA ILE A 67 6.65 2.75 14.47
C ILE A 67 5.50 3.75 14.49
N PHE A 68 4.29 3.29 14.20
CA PHE A 68 3.10 4.14 14.30
C PHE A 68 2.45 3.95 15.67
N ASP A 69 2.43 5.01 16.49
CA ASP A 69 1.85 4.96 17.83
C ASP A 69 0.31 4.95 17.85
N SER A 70 -0.34 5.28 16.73
CA SER A 70 -1.79 5.52 16.69
C SER A 70 -2.45 4.96 15.43
N THR A 71 -3.65 4.43 15.60
CA THR A 71 -4.56 4.05 14.50
C THR A 71 -5.70 5.06 14.43
N GLY A 72 -5.89 5.68 13.27
CA GLY A 72 -7.04 6.53 12.99
C GLY A 72 -8.25 5.72 12.54
N ILE A 73 -9.05 6.29 11.64
CA ILE A 73 -10.17 5.56 11.04
C ILE A 73 -9.61 4.53 10.06
N VAL A 74 -10.01 3.27 10.26
CA VAL A 74 -9.71 2.15 9.37
C VAL A 74 -11.00 1.39 9.07
N THR A 75 -11.01 0.76 7.90
CA THR A 75 -12.04 -0.17 7.45
C THR A 75 -11.57 -1.61 7.70
N PRO A 76 -12.48 -2.62 7.73
CA PRO A 76 -12.13 -3.97 8.15
C PRO A 76 -11.00 -4.65 7.36
N GLY A 77 -10.74 -4.24 6.12
CA GLY A 77 -9.68 -4.78 5.27
C GLY A 77 -8.26 -4.32 5.64
N ILE A 78 -8.12 -3.36 6.55
CA ILE A 78 -6.84 -2.79 6.99
C ILE A 78 -6.80 -2.82 8.51
N THR A 79 -5.76 -3.44 9.08
CA THR A 79 -5.57 -3.52 10.53
C THR A 79 -4.17 -3.07 10.92
N HIS A 80 -4.08 -2.44 12.09
CA HIS A 80 -2.85 -1.94 12.66
C HIS A 80 -2.93 -2.00 14.18
N ILE A 81 -1.84 -2.42 14.82
CA ILE A 81 -1.71 -2.45 16.27
C ILE A 81 -0.90 -1.22 16.70
N PRO A 82 -1.47 -0.27 17.48
CA PRO A 82 -0.74 0.89 17.98
C PRO A 82 0.60 0.52 18.64
N GLY A 83 1.66 1.26 18.31
CA GLY A 83 3.02 1.00 18.79
C GLY A 83 3.76 -0.07 17.99
N THR A 84 3.30 -0.40 16.77
CA THR A 84 3.98 -1.30 15.84
C THR A 84 4.24 -0.61 14.49
N SER A 85 5.11 -1.18 13.66
CA SER A 85 5.37 -0.68 12.30
C SER A 85 4.49 -1.32 11.23
N GLN A 86 3.87 -2.46 11.56
CA GLN A 86 3.23 -3.35 10.59
C GLN A 86 1.77 -2.97 10.38
N ILE A 87 1.42 -2.69 9.13
CA ILE A 87 0.04 -2.51 8.68
C ILE A 87 -0.36 -3.76 7.91
N PHE A 88 -1.37 -4.46 8.40
CA PHE A 88 -1.85 -5.70 7.80
C PHE A 88 -3.03 -5.42 6.88
N ILE A 89 -2.95 -5.91 5.65
CA ILE A 89 -3.99 -5.78 4.63
C ILE A 89 -4.61 -7.17 4.40
N THR A 90 -5.88 -7.33 4.78
CA THR A 90 -6.59 -8.60 4.62
C THR A 90 -7.36 -8.68 3.32
N SER A 91 -7.83 -7.54 2.81
CA SER A 91 -8.58 -7.47 1.54
C SER A 91 -7.61 -7.27 0.36
N PRO A 92 -7.41 -8.25 -0.54
CA PRO A 92 -6.51 -8.08 -1.69
C PRO A 92 -7.04 -7.03 -2.66
N GLY A 93 -6.14 -6.23 -3.24
CA GLY A 93 -6.56 -5.15 -4.13
C GLY A 93 -5.44 -4.28 -4.66
N VAL A 94 -5.83 -3.29 -5.45
CA VAL A 94 -4.99 -2.17 -5.86
C VAL A 94 -5.27 -1.00 -4.92
N TYR A 95 -4.21 -0.50 -4.28
CA TYR A 95 -4.27 0.55 -3.26
C TYR A 95 -3.50 1.79 -3.71
N GLU A 96 -4.11 2.97 -3.56
CA GLU A 96 -3.37 4.22 -3.39
C GLU A 96 -2.83 4.24 -1.96
N VAL A 97 -1.51 4.38 -1.84
CA VAL A 97 -0.83 4.58 -0.56
C VAL A 97 -0.16 5.93 -0.62
N THR A 98 -0.49 6.82 0.32
CA THR A 98 0.23 8.08 0.49
C THR A 98 0.84 8.14 1.87
N PHE A 99 2.01 8.73 1.99
CA PHE A 99 2.67 8.92 3.27
C PHE A 99 3.27 10.32 3.38
N SER A 100 3.46 10.74 4.62
CA SER A 100 4.07 12.01 4.96
C SER A 100 5.02 11.81 6.14
N VAL A 101 6.24 12.32 6.02
CA VAL A 101 7.27 12.23 7.07
C VAL A 101 7.89 13.61 7.30
N SER A 102 7.82 14.05 8.54
CA SER A 102 8.47 15.26 9.05
C SER A 102 9.77 14.88 9.74
N GLY A 103 10.87 14.81 8.97
CA GLY A 103 12.20 14.47 9.48
C GLY A 103 13.08 15.70 9.74
N VAL A 104 13.97 15.64 10.73
CA VAL A 104 14.94 16.71 11.02
C VAL A 104 16.17 16.64 10.12
N GLU A 105 16.49 15.47 9.55
CA GLU A 105 17.59 15.22 8.63
C GLU A 105 17.10 15.08 7.17
N PRO A 106 17.97 15.28 6.16
CA PRO A 106 17.71 14.78 4.81
C PRO A 106 17.43 13.27 4.86
N ASN A 107 16.37 12.84 4.21
CA ASN A 107 15.86 11.49 4.39
C ASN A 107 15.30 10.89 3.10
N GLN A 108 15.33 9.57 3.01
CA GLN A 108 14.65 8.76 2.01
C GLN A 108 13.82 7.69 2.73
N PHE A 109 12.55 7.60 2.34
CA PHE A 109 11.63 6.61 2.85
C PHE A 109 11.03 5.80 1.71
N THR A 110 10.85 4.51 1.95
CA THR A 110 10.38 3.53 0.94
C THR A 110 9.34 2.62 1.57
N LEU A 111 8.29 2.29 0.80
CA LEU A 111 7.33 1.27 1.22
C LEU A 111 7.95 -0.12 1.06
N TYR A 112 7.76 -0.95 2.07
CA TYR A 112 8.14 -2.36 2.05
C TYR A 112 6.87 -3.20 2.13
N LEU A 113 6.73 -4.14 1.20
CA LEU A 113 5.64 -5.10 1.18
C LEU A 113 6.19 -6.50 1.47
N ASN A 114 5.70 -7.12 2.54
CA ASN A 114 6.15 -8.43 3.01
C ASN A 114 7.68 -8.51 3.22
N GLY A 115 8.28 -7.40 3.67
CA GLY A 115 9.72 -7.29 3.91
C GLY A 115 10.58 -7.05 2.67
N ALA A 116 10.00 -6.97 1.47
CA ALA A 116 10.70 -6.58 0.25
C ALA A 116 10.48 -5.09 -0.06
N PRO A 117 11.52 -4.34 -0.49
CA PRO A 117 11.35 -2.95 -0.91
C PRO A 117 10.50 -2.88 -2.18
N LEU A 118 9.70 -1.82 -2.28
CA LEU A 118 9.06 -1.37 -3.51
C LEU A 118 9.85 -0.17 -4.06
N PRO A 119 10.84 -0.36 -4.95
CA PRO A 119 11.77 0.69 -5.36
C PRO A 119 11.09 1.90 -6.02
N GLU A 120 9.93 1.70 -6.62
CA GLU A 120 9.08 2.75 -7.21
C GLU A 120 8.46 3.70 -6.16
N THR A 121 8.65 3.42 -4.88
CA THR A 121 8.08 4.18 -3.75
C THR A 121 9.14 4.88 -2.90
N VAL A 122 10.38 4.96 -3.41
CA VAL A 122 11.47 5.71 -2.76
C VAL A 122 11.22 7.21 -2.97
N TYR A 123 10.80 7.90 -1.91
CA TYR A 123 10.68 9.36 -1.89
C TYR A 123 11.68 9.95 -0.92
N GLY A 124 12.23 11.12 -1.27
CA GLY A 124 13.28 11.76 -0.49
C GLY A 124 13.08 13.25 -0.29
N SER A 125 13.66 13.74 0.79
CA SER A 125 13.84 15.14 1.12
C SER A 125 15.34 15.45 1.19
N GLY A 126 15.77 16.46 0.43
CA GLY A 126 17.18 16.82 0.29
C GLY A 126 17.72 17.69 1.42
N ALA A 127 16.84 18.15 2.33
CA ALA A 127 17.17 19.02 3.43
C ALA A 127 16.48 18.56 4.72
N GLY A 128 17.12 18.84 5.85
CA GLY A 128 16.48 18.68 7.15
C GLY A 128 15.24 19.56 7.29
N THR A 129 14.21 19.09 7.98
CA THR A 129 12.94 19.79 8.23
C THR A 129 12.14 20.16 6.96
N GLN A 130 12.56 19.69 5.78
CA GLN A 130 11.75 19.69 4.57
C GLN A 130 10.87 18.44 4.59
N GLN A 131 9.55 18.64 4.43
CA GLN A 131 8.58 17.54 4.42
C GLN A 131 8.87 16.55 3.30
N ASN A 132 8.88 15.26 3.64
CA ASN A 132 8.94 14.18 2.66
C ASN A 132 7.53 13.59 2.48
N ASN A 133 6.94 13.78 1.30
CA ASN A 133 5.64 13.23 0.96
C ASN A 133 5.81 12.22 -0.18
N GLY A 134 5.30 11.02 0.01
CA GLY A 134 5.30 9.96 -1.01
C GLY A 134 3.88 9.52 -1.36
N GLN A 135 3.73 8.98 -2.56
CA GLN A 135 2.48 8.41 -3.05
C GLN A 135 2.78 7.29 -4.04
N ALA A 136 1.99 6.22 -4.01
CA ALA A 136 2.12 5.11 -4.93
C ALA A 136 0.77 4.42 -5.14
N ILE A 137 0.61 3.80 -6.31
CA ILE A 137 -0.48 2.86 -6.57
C ILE A 137 0.16 1.48 -6.67
N ILE A 138 -0.15 0.60 -5.73
CA ILE A 138 0.48 -0.72 -5.60
C ILE A 138 -0.58 -1.82 -5.48
N ALA A 139 -0.26 -3.01 -5.97
CA ALA A 139 -1.09 -4.18 -5.74
C ALA A 139 -0.66 -4.88 -4.45
N ILE A 140 -1.60 -5.11 -3.54
CA ILE A 140 -1.36 -5.73 -2.24
C ILE A 140 -2.15 -7.04 -2.17
N PRO A 141 -1.49 -8.20 -1.94
CA PRO A 141 -2.17 -9.47 -1.77
C PRO A 141 -2.87 -9.55 -0.40
N SER A 142 -3.79 -10.51 -0.24
CA SER A 142 -4.39 -10.80 1.06
C SER A 142 -3.31 -11.26 2.04
N GLY A 143 -3.37 -10.76 3.27
CA GLY A 143 -2.34 -11.00 4.28
C GLY A 143 -1.05 -10.20 4.05
N GLY A 144 -1.07 -9.23 3.12
CA GLY A 144 0.06 -8.35 2.87
C GLY A 144 0.41 -7.52 4.11
N ILE A 145 1.70 -7.37 4.38
CA ILE A 145 2.23 -6.55 5.48
C ILE A 145 2.98 -5.38 4.86
N LEU A 146 2.48 -4.17 5.10
CA LEU A 146 3.09 -2.93 4.64
C LEU A 146 3.83 -2.25 5.80
N THR A 147 5.06 -1.82 5.55
CA THR A 147 5.83 -0.94 6.45
C THR A 147 6.39 0.25 5.66
N LEU A 148 6.72 1.33 6.37
CA LEU A 148 7.42 2.49 5.82
C LEU A 148 8.81 2.57 6.44
N ARG A 149 9.84 2.42 5.62
CA ARG A 149 11.22 2.25 6.07
C ARG A 149 12.07 3.47 5.76
N ASN A 150 12.89 3.89 6.72
CA ASN A 150 14.02 4.77 6.46
C ASN A 150 15.05 3.98 5.64
N HIS A 151 15.02 4.14 4.31
CA HIS A 151 15.79 3.30 3.40
C HIS A 151 16.86 4.13 2.70
N SER A 152 18.12 3.72 2.85
CA SER A 152 19.28 4.36 2.21
C SER A 152 19.51 5.86 2.53
N SER A 153 18.92 6.40 3.61
CA SER A 153 19.30 7.73 4.10
C SER A 153 20.75 7.75 4.58
N ALA A 154 21.38 8.94 4.56
CA ALA A 154 22.75 9.11 5.03
C ALA A 154 22.93 8.89 6.55
N ALA A 155 21.85 9.02 7.33
CA ALA A 155 21.84 8.85 8.78
C ALA A 155 20.46 8.41 9.29
N ALA A 156 20.38 8.12 10.60
CA ALA A 156 19.12 7.97 11.30
C ALA A 156 18.30 9.27 11.21
N VAL A 157 16.98 9.14 11.16
CA VAL A 157 16.05 10.26 11.00
C VAL A 157 15.25 10.46 12.28
N ILE A 158 15.32 11.65 12.84
CA ILE A 158 14.51 12.05 13.99
C ILE A 158 13.18 12.58 13.46
N LEU A 159 12.07 11.99 13.91
CA LEU A 159 10.73 12.47 13.59
C LEU A 159 10.44 13.74 14.40
N GLN A 160 10.19 14.84 13.69
CA GLN A 160 10.05 16.16 14.28
C GLN A 160 8.71 16.30 15.02
N THR A 161 8.79 16.65 16.30
CA THR A 161 7.64 17.06 17.12
C THR A 161 7.58 18.58 17.28
N LEU A 162 6.39 19.11 17.56
CA LEU A 162 6.09 20.54 17.69
C LEU A 162 6.49 21.35 16.44
N ALA A 163 6.41 20.75 15.25
CA ALA A 163 6.76 21.42 14.00
C ALA A 163 5.84 22.63 13.75
N GLY A 164 6.41 23.84 13.77
CA GLY A 164 5.70 25.08 13.46
C GLY A 164 4.73 25.59 14.53
N GLY A 165 4.73 25.02 15.75
CA GLY A 165 3.82 25.44 16.82
C GLY A 165 4.15 24.82 18.19
N THR A 166 3.18 24.81 19.10
CA THR A 166 3.31 24.26 20.47
C THR A 166 2.50 22.99 20.70
N GLN A 167 1.69 22.58 19.72
CA GLN A 167 0.89 21.35 19.80
C GLN A 167 1.68 20.18 19.20
N THR A 168 1.45 18.98 19.73
CA THR A 168 1.96 17.74 19.12
C THR A 168 1.42 17.62 17.69
N ASN A 169 2.32 17.57 16.72
CA ASN A 169 1.99 17.32 15.32
C ASN A 169 2.05 15.83 15.02
N VAL A 170 1.35 15.43 13.96
CA VAL A 170 1.63 14.18 13.27
C VAL A 170 3.00 14.30 12.62
N ASN A 171 3.94 13.44 12.99
CA ASN A 171 5.32 13.48 12.50
C ASN A 171 5.58 12.43 11.41
N ALA A 172 4.77 11.38 11.37
CA ALA A 172 4.67 10.44 10.26
C ALA A 172 3.22 9.98 10.10
N SER A 173 2.76 9.81 8.87
CA SER A 173 1.46 9.19 8.60
C SER A 173 1.44 8.46 7.28
N ILE A 174 0.51 7.50 7.18
CA ILE A 174 0.22 6.75 5.98
C ILE A 174 -1.30 6.60 5.83
N ILE A 175 -1.77 6.87 4.62
CA ILE A 175 -3.14 6.67 4.20
C ILE A 175 -3.14 5.56 3.16
N LEU A 176 -4.04 4.60 3.33
CA LEU A 176 -4.33 3.58 2.34
C LEU A 176 -5.75 3.79 1.83
N LYS A 177 -5.94 3.65 0.52
CA LYS A 177 -7.24 3.67 -0.14
C LYS A 177 -7.28 2.58 -1.20
N MET A 178 -8.14 1.59 -1.03
CA MET A 178 -8.36 0.58 -2.07
C MET A 178 -9.15 1.21 -3.21
N LEU A 179 -8.52 1.24 -4.38
CA LEU A 179 -9.08 1.73 -5.64
C LEU A 179 -9.88 0.66 -6.36
N SER A 180 -9.43 -0.60 -6.26
CA SER A 180 -10.07 -1.74 -6.91
C SER A 180 -9.78 -3.04 -6.14
N PRO A 181 -10.79 -3.85 -5.80
CA PRO A 181 -10.57 -5.13 -5.16
C PRO A 181 -10.12 -6.17 -6.19
N VAL A 182 -9.23 -7.07 -5.79
CA VAL A 182 -8.93 -8.28 -6.56
C VAL A 182 -9.75 -9.40 -5.93
N VAL A 183 -10.77 -9.89 -6.62
CA VAL A 183 -11.50 -11.05 -6.13
C VAL A 183 -10.67 -12.30 -6.47
N GLN A 184 -10.60 -13.25 -5.54
CA GLN A 184 -10.01 -14.58 -5.78
C GLN A 184 -11.13 -15.60 -6.02
#